data_AF-A0A258ERA7-F1
#
_entry.id   AF-A0A258ERA7-F1
#
_cell.length_a   1.000
_cell.length_b   1.000
_cell.length_c   1.000
_cell.angle_alpha   90.00
_cell.angle_beta   90.00
_cell.angle_gamma   90.00
#
_symmetry.space_group_name_H-M   'P 1'
#
loop_
_entity.id
_entity.type
_entity.pdbx_description
1 polymer ?
#
loop_
_entity_poly.entity_id
_entity_poly.type
_entity_poly.pdbx_seq_one_letter_code
_entity_poly.pdbx_strand_id
1 'polypeptide(L)'
;MKTRNTVLGLLAGIAVGATLGVLLAPDKGENTRKKIIGKSKEAKDKLKKGFDDFLDTVSDKYSSIKEDGEELLNGVKEEAKEKMKKA
;
A
#
# COMPACT_ATOMS: atom_id res chain seq x y z
N MET A 1 -8.49 5.63 -18.41
CA MET A 1 -8.58 4.27 -17.82
C MET A 1 -7.20 3.84 -17.33
N LYS A 2 -6.91 3.87 -16.02
CA LYS A 2 -5.63 3.37 -15.43
C LYS A 2 -5.81 2.50 -14.18
N THR A 3 -6.97 2.56 -13.54
CA THR A 3 -7.35 1.73 -12.38
C THR A 3 -7.28 0.24 -12.66
N ARG A 4 -7.63 -0.22 -13.86
CA ARG A 4 -7.47 -1.64 -14.23
C ARG A 4 -6.00 -2.06 -14.20
N ASN A 5 -5.06 -1.19 -14.56
CA ASN A 5 -3.62 -1.47 -14.47
C ASN A 5 -3.07 -1.31 -13.05
N THR A 6 -3.59 -0.38 -12.23
CA THR A 6 -3.14 -0.21 -10.84
C THR A 6 -3.68 -1.30 -9.93
N VAL A 7 -4.93 -1.72 -10.09
CA VAL A 7 -5.51 -2.87 -9.36
C VAL A 7 -4.87 -4.15 -9.84
N LEU A 8 -4.63 -4.29 -11.15
CA LEU A 8 -3.85 -5.42 -11.64
C LEU A 8 -2.41 -5.36 -11.11
N GLY A 9 -1.81 -4.18 -10.95
CA GLY A 9 -0.50 -4.00 -10.35
C GLY A 9 -0.46 -4.30 -8.85
N LEU A 10 -1.49 -3.91 -8.10
CA LEU A 10 -1.62 -4.21 -6.67
C LEU A 10 -1.96 -5.68 -6.44
N LEU A 11 -2.87 -6.25 -7.22
CA LEU A 11 -3.19 -7.68 -7.15
C LEU A 11 -2.03 -8.52 -7.65
N ALA A 12 -1.32 -8.08 -8.69
CA ALA A 12 -0.07 -8.71 -9.09
C ALA A 12 0.96 -8.55 -7.98
N GLY A 13 1.05 -7.40 -7.32
CA GLY A 13 1.95 -7.18 -6.19
C GLY A 13 1.61 -8.06 -4.98
N ILE A 14 0.33 -8.18 -4.63
CA ILE A 14 -0.17 -9.06 -3.57
C ILE A 14 0.01 -10.52 -3.98
N ALA A 15 -0.28 -10.89 -5.23
CA ALA A 15 -0.16 -12.26 -5.71
C ALA A 15 1.30 -12.68 -5.79
N VAL A 16 2.18 -11.83 -6.33
CA VAL A 16 3.63 -12.03 -6.35
C VAL A 16 4.15 -12.06 -4.91
N GLY A 17 3.74 -11.12 -4.06
CA GLY A 17 4.15 -11.07 -2.66
C GLY A 17 3.68 -12.29 -1.86
N ALA A 18 2.44 -12.74 -2.06
CA ALA A 18 1.87 -13.89 -1.38
C ALA A 18 2.44 -15.20 -1.92
N THR A 19 2.64 -15.33 -3.23
CA THR A 19 3.28 -16.53 -3.81
C THR A 19 4.73 -16.63 -3.35
N LEU A 20 5.49 -15.54 -3.39
CA LEU A 20 6.83 -15.50 -2.82
C LEU A 20 6.80 -15.80 -1.32
N GLY A 21 5.88 -15.21 -0.57
CA GLY A 21 5.73 -15.46 0.87
C GLY A 21 5.43 -16.92 1.22
N VAL A 22 4.54 -17.57 0.46
CA VAL A 22 4.21 -18.99 0.64
C VAL A 22 5.36 -19.90 0.20
N LEU A 23 6.07 -19.58 -0.88
CA LEU A 23 7.21 -20.36 -1.35
C LEU A 23 8.40 -20.29 -0.40
N LEU A 24 8.68 -19.10 0.14
CA LEU A 24 9.79 -18.91 1.08
C LEU A 24 9.49 -19.55 2.45
N ALA A 25 8.21 -19.61 2.85
CA ALA A 25 7.80 -20.15 4.14
C ALA A 25 6.50 -20.99 4.03
N PRO A 26 6.61 -22.27 3.60
CA PRO A 26 5.44 -23.14 3.48
C PRO A 26 5.02 -23.74 4.83
N ASP A 27 3.78 -23.46 5.22
CA ASP A 27 3.12 -24.12 6.35
C ASP A 27 2.62 -25.52 5.95
N LYS A 28 2.65 -26.49 6.89
CA LYS A 28 2.03 -27.81 6.66
C LYS A 28 0.52 -27.67 6.41
N GLY A 29 0.02 -28.34 5.37
CA GLY A 29 -1.35 -28.16 4.88
C GLY A 29 -2.46 -28.45 5.89
N GLU A 30 -2.24 -29.36 6.86
CA GLU A 30 -3.21 -29.61 7.95
C GLU A 30 -3.41 -28.35 8.83
N ASN A 31 -2.31 -27.65 9.13
CA ASN A 31 -2.32 -26.44 9.94
C ASN A 31 -2.93 -25.27 9.18
N THR A 32 -2.69 -25.15 7.87
CA THR A 32 -3.32 -24.12 7.02
C THR A 32 -4.85 -24.27 7.02
N ARG A 33 -5.36 -25.49 6.90
CA ARG A 33 -6.81 -25.75 6.96
C ARG A 33 -7.42 -25.37 8.31
N LYS A 34 -6.78 -25.77 9.41
CA LYS A 34 -7.20 -25.39 10.77
C LYS A 34 -7.16 -23.87 10.98
N LYS A 35 -6.10 -23.19 10.50
CA LYS A 35 -5.96 -21.72 10.55
C LYS A 35 -7.04 -21.02 9.72
N ILE A 36 -7.43 -21.51 8.55
CA ILE A 36 -8.50 -20.90 7.74
C ILE A 36 -9.83 -20.91 8.51
N ILE A 37 -10.16 -22.03 9.14
CA ILE A 37 -11.43 -22.19 9.89
C ILE A 37 -11.42 -21.33 11.16
N GLY A 38 -10.30 -21.26 11.89
CA GLY A 38 -10.20 -20.43 13.10
C GLY A 38 -10.12 -18.92 12.81
N LYS A 39 -9.28 -18.52 11.84
CA LYS A 39 -9.06 -17.10 11.51
C LYS A 39 -10.29 -16.45 10.87
N SER A 40 -11.13 -17.17 10.15
CA SER A 40 -12.31 -16.59 9.50
C SER A 40 -13.34 -16.03 10.49
N LYS A 41 -13.39 -16.54 11.73
CA LYS A 41 -14.33 -16.07 12.75
C LYS A 41 -13.80 -14.90 13.58
N GLU A 42 -12.50 -14.87 13.89
CA GLU A 42 -11.88 -13.86 14.76
C GLU A 42 -11.19 -12.71 14.02
N ALA A 43 -10.70 -12.94 12.79
CA ALA A 43 -10.04 -11.90 12.00
C ALA A 43 -10.99 -10.75 11.69
N LYS A 44 -12.29 -11.04 11.59
CA LYS A 44 -13.32 -10.07 11.17
C LYS A 44 -13.46 -8.90 12.15
N ASP A 45 -13.41 -9.15 13.46
CA ASP A 45 -13.63 -8.10 14.46
C ASP A 45 -12.35 -7.34 14.83
N LYS A 46 -11.18 -7.98 14.76
CA LYS A 46 -9.89 -7.32 15.06
C LYS A 46 -9.31 -6.55 13.88
N LEU A 47 -9.52 -6.99 12.64
CA LEU A 47 -9.18 -6.17 11.45
C LEU A 47 -9.93 -4.85 11.50
N LYS A 48 -11.18 -4.87 11.95
CA LYS A 48 -12.04 -3.69 11.93
C LYS A 48 -11.52 -2.54 12.79
N LYS A 49 -10.96 -2.83 13.98
CA LYS A 49 -10.41 -1.79 14.86
C LYS A 49 -9.01 -1.32 14.48
N GLY A 50 -8.09 -2.24 14.14
CA GLY A 50 -6.72 -1.84 13.76
C GLY A 50 -6.61 -1.22 12.38
N PHE A 51 -7.58 -1.47 11.49
CA PHE A 51 -7.66 -0.84 10.17
C PHE A 51 -8.14 0.61 10.28
N ASP A 52 -8.97 0.94 11.27
CA ASP A 52 -9.38 2.32 11.55
C ASP A 52 -8.20 3.15 12.10
N ASP A 53 -7.43 2.65 13.09
CA ASP A 53 -6.23 3.35 13.59
C ASP A 53 -5.12 3.50 12.52
N PHE A 54 -5.01 2.52 11.62
CA PHE A 54 -4.09 2.58 10.48
C PHE A 54 -4.52 3.63 9.45
N LEU A 55 -5.83 3.75 9.17
CA LEU A 55 -6.37 4.78 8.29
C LEU A 55 -6.13 6.19 8.83
N ASP A 56 -6.25 6.38 10.14
CA ASP A 56 -6.01 7.67 10.77
C ASP A 56 -4.51 8.05 10.76
N THR A 57 -3.61 7.12 11.10
CA THR A 57 -2.15 7.38 11.06
C THR A 57 -1.64 7.63 9.63
N VAL A 58 -2.22 6.94 8.64
CA VAL A 58 -1.91 7.19 7.23
C VAL A 58 -2.46 8.54 6.77
N SER A 59 -3.63 8.96 7.25
CA SER A 59 -4.23 10.28 6.96
C SER A 59 -3.33 11.44 7.42
N ASP A 60 -2.73 11.31 8.59
CA ASP A 60 -1.83 12.34 9.13
C ASP A 60 -0.49 12.39 8.39
N LYS A 61 0.14 11.24 8.15
CA LYS A 61 1.40 11.17 7.36
C LYS A 61 1.20 11.58 5.90
N TYR A 62 0.04 11.32 5.33
CA TYR A 62 -0.26 11.69 3.95
C TYR A 62 -0.36 13.21 3.77
N SER A 63 -0.84 13.94 4.78
CA SER A 63 -0.87 15.41 4.76
C SER A 63 0.54 16.00 4.76
N SER A 64 1.47 15.48 5.57
CA SER A 64 2.88 15.90 5.55
C SER A 64 3.59 15.54 4.24
N ILE A 65 3.38 14.33 3.71
CA ILE A 65 3.96 13.91 2.42
C ILE A 65 3.42 14.77 1.26
N LYS A 66 2.18 15.26 1.37
CA LYS A 66 1.57 16.15 0.37
C LYS A 66 2.20 17.53 0.39
N GLU A 67 2.48 18.07 1.57
CA GLU A 67 3.09 19.39 1.71
C GLU A 67 4.57 19.37 1.29
N ASP A 68 5.35 18.38 1.72
CA ASP A 68 6.74 18.13 1.24
C ASP A 68 6.78 17.88 -0.27
N GLY A 69 5.78 17.16 -0.79
CA GLY A 69 5.61 16.93 -2.22
C GLY A 69 5.30 18.21 -2.99
N GLU A 70 4.45 19.09 -2.45
CA GLU A 70 4.13 20.40 -3.05
C GLU A 70 5.34 21.33 -3.04
N GLU A 71 6.16 21.30 -2.01
CA GLU A 71 7.41 22.07 -1.94
C GLU A 71 8.45 21.55 -2.94
N LEU A 72 8.66 20.23 -3.03
CA LEU A 72 9.53 19.61 -4.03
C LEU A 72 9.05 19.88 -5.47
N LEU A 73 7.75 19.89 -5.69
CA LEU A 73 7.17 20.17 -7.01
C LEU A 73 7.24 21.67 -7.37
N ASN A 74 7.10 22.56 -6.39
CA ASN A 74 7.28 24.00 -6.59
C ASN A 74 8.75 24.34 -6.83
N GLY A 75 9.68 23.68 -6.13
CA GLY A 75 11.11 23.75 -6.39
C GLY A 75 11.46 23.28 -7.81
N VAL A 76 10.96 22.11 -8.21
CA VAL A 76 11.13 21.60 -9.59
C VAL A 76 10.46 22.51 -10.63
N LYS A 77 9.32 23.15 -10.31
CA LYS A 77 8.63 24.10 -11.19
C LYS A 77 9.38 25.42 -11.35
N GLU A 78 9.93 25.97 -10.28
CA GLU A 78 10.70 27.21 -10.36
C GLU A 78 12.06 26.95 -11.04
N GLU A 79 12.71 25.81 -10.77
CA GLU A 79 13.89 25.37 -11.54
C GLU A 79 13.57 25.16 -13.03
N ALA A 80 12.40 24.61 -13.34
CA ALA A 80 11.95 24.44 -14.73
C ALA A 80 11.61 25.78 -15.40
N LYS A 81 10.95 26.72 -14.71
CA LYS A 81 10.67 28.08 -15.21
C LYS A 81 11.95 28.86 -15.45
N GLU A 82 12.93 28.75 -14.56
CA GLU A 82 14.22 29.41 -14.73
C GLU A 82 14.98 28.84 -15.93
N LYS A 83 14.97 27.51 -16.11
CA LYS A 83 15.55 26.84 -17.27
C LYS A 83 14.81 27.17 -18.59
N MET A 84 13.50 27.43 -18.54
CA MET A 84 12.72 27.84 -19.71
C MET A 84 12.80 29.33 -20.05
N LYS A 85 13.10 30.21 -19.09
CA LYS A 85 13.33 31.65 -19.35
C LYS A 85 14.73 31.97 -19.90
N LYS A 86 15.68 31.03 -19.70
CA LYS A 86 17.06 31.10 -20.20
C LYS A 86 17.26 30.39 -21.55
N ALA A 87 16.23 29.70 -22.07
CA ALA A 87 16.16 29.15 -23.43
C ALA A 87 15.35 30.09 -24.32
#